data_AF-A0A973MH45-F1
#
_entry.id   AF-A0A973MH45-F1
#
_cell.length_a   1.000
_cell.length_b   1.000
_cell.length_c   1.000
_cell.angle_alpha   90.00
_cell.angle_beta   90.00
_cell.angle_gamma   90.00
#
_symmetry.space_group_name_H-M   'P 1'
#
loop_
_entity.id
_entity.type
_entity.pdbx_description
1 polymer ?
#
loop_
_entity_poly.entity_id
_entity_poly.type
_entity_poly.pdbx_seq_one_letter_code
_entity_poly.pdbx_strand_id
1 'polypeptide(L)'
;MLRNGLEPWHLLVLAIVIILLFGSKKLPEAARGLGKSMRILKSEAKAMKEDGTAPASAAQPQSEPASDATAARVIQFSPGDAASARPVSEDSTVR
;
A
#
# COMPACT_ATOMS: atom_id res chain seq x y z
N MET A 1 -13.94 -4.59 41.98
CA MET A 1 -12.48 -4.75 42.19
C MET A 1 -11.70 -4.96 40.89
N LEU A 2 -12.18 -4.42 39.75
CA LEU A 2 -11.64 -4.68 38.40
C LEU A 2 -11.15 -3.39 37.70
N ARG A 3 -10.87 -2.33 38.46
CA ARG A 3 -10.75 -0.96 37.91
C ARG A 3 -9.32 -0.45 37.75
N ASN A 4 -8.32 -1.25 38.10
CA ASN A 4 -6.89 -0.89 38.01
C ASN A 4 -6.09 -1.77 37.02
N GLY A 5 -6.74 -2.71 36.32
CA GLY A 5 -6.04 -3.69 35.46
C GLY A 5 -5.59 -3.14 34.09
N LEU A 6 -5.96 -1.90 33.77
CA LEU A 6 -5.66 -1.25 32.49
C LEU A 6 -5.32 0.23 32.73
N GLU A 7 -4.55 0.54 33.78
CA GLU A 7 -4.03 1.90 33.89
C GLU A 7 -3.26 2.21 32.60
N PRO A 8 -3.66 3.26 31.85
CA PRO A 8 -3.07 3.61 30.55
C PRO A 8 -1.54 3.72 30.61
N TRP A 9 -1.02 3.98 31.80
CA TRP A 9 0.40 4.00 32.11
C TRP A 9 1.14 2.70 31.77
N HIS A 10 0.58 1.52 32.09
CA HIS A 10 1.24 0.24 31.83
C HIS A 10 1.31 -0.05 30.32
N LEU A 11 0.26 0.30 29.58
CA LEU A 11 0.25 0.18 28.12
C LEU A 11 1.28 1.11 27.48
N LEU A 12 1.47 2.32 28.02
CA LEU A 12 2.49 3.25 27.55
C LEU A 12 3.90 2.68 27.77
N VAL A 13 4.19 2.13 28.95
CA VAL A 13 5.48 1.48 29.24
C VAL A 13 5.71 0.28 28.32
N LEU A 14 4.70 -0.58 28.12
CA LEU A 14 4.81 -1.71 27.21
C LEU A 14 5.04 -1.27 25.76
N ALA A 15 4.33 -0.25 25.28
CA ALA A 15 4.52 0.31 23.95
C ALA A 15 5.95 0.84 23.76
N ILE A 16 6.51 1.54 24.76
CA ILE A 16 7.89 2.03 24.74
C ILE A 16 8.87 0.85 24.63
N VAL A 17 8.68 -0.21 25.42
CA VAL A 17 9.53 -1.41 25.35
C VAL A 17 9.46 -2.06 23.96
N ILE A 18 8.27 -2.23 23.38
CA ILE A 18 8.13 -2.80 22.03
C ILE A 18 8.80 -1.90 20.98
N ILE A 19 8.66 -0.58 21.07
CA ILE A 19 9.34 0.37 20.16
C ILE A 19 10.86 0.27 20.30
N LEU A 20 11.40 0.06 21.51
CA LEU A 20 12.83 -0.13 21.72
C LEU A 20 13.35 -1.43 21.10
N LEU A 21 12.60 -2.53 21.24
CA LEU A 21 13.00 -3.85 20.71
C LEU A 21 12.86 -3.93 19.18
N PHE A 22 11.75 -3.44 18.64
CA PHE A 22 11.42 -3.56 17.21
C PHE A 22 11.85 -2.35 16.38
N GLY A 23 11.98 -1.17 17.01
CA GLY A 23 12.27 0.10 16.35
C GLY A 23 11.03 0.84 15.87
N SER A 24 11.14 2.18 15.77
CA SER A 24 10.04 3.09 15.41
C SER A 24 9.49 2.89 14.00
N LYS A 25 10.24 2.32 13.07
CA LYS A 25 9.79 2.05 11.69
C LYS A 25 9.09 0.70 11.53
N LYS A 26 9.47 -0.32 12.30
CA LYS A 26 8.97 -1.69 12.13
C LYS A 26 7.60 -1.93 12.78
N LEU A 27 7.31 -1.23 13.88
CA LEU A 27 6.01 -1.27 14.54
C LEU A 27 4.86 -0.77 13.64
N PRO A 28 4.95 0.42 13.01
CA PRO A 28 3.90 0.89 12.09
C PRO A 28 3.86 0.08 10.78
N GLU A 29 4.99 -0.42 10.30
CA GLU A 29 5.05 -1.28 9.11
C GLU A 29 4.32 -2.62 9.36
N ALA A 30 4.60 -3.28 10.49
CA ALA A 30 3.93 -4.50 10.90
C ALA A 30 2.43 -4.27 11.15
N ALA A 31 2.06 -3.17 11.81
CA ALA A 31 0.67 -2.81 12.03
C ALA A 31 -0.08 -2.55 10.72
N ARG A 32 0.56 -1.91 9.72
CA ARG A 32 -0.02 -1.70 8.39
C ARG A 32 -0.22 -3.01 7.62
N GLY A 33 0.76 -3.91 7.67
CA GLY A 33 0.65 -5.24 7.06
C GLY A 33 -0.44 -6.10 7.70
N LEU A 34 -0.42 -6.21 9.02
CA LEU A 34 -1.45 -6.93 9.80
C LEU A 34 -2.84 -6.32 9.62
N GLY A 35 -2.96 -5.00 9.64
CA GLY A 35 -4.25 -4.31 9.45
C GLY A 35 -4.87 -4.59 8.08
N LYS A 36 -4.05 -4.67 7.03
CA LYS A 36 -4.52 -4.96 5.67
C LYS A 36 -5.01 -6.41 5.55
N SER A 37 -4.29 -7.38 6.13
CA SER A 37 -4.73 -8.78 6.21
C SER A 37 -5.99 -8.92 7.07
N MET A 38 -6.00 -8.35 8.28
CA MET A 38 -7.16 -8.38 9.18
C MET A 38 -8.40 -7.76 8.54
N ARG A 39 -8.26 -6.71 7.71
CA ARG A 39 -9.39 -6.10 7.01
C ARG A 39 -10.01 -7.06 5.99
N ILE A 40 -9.19 -7.78 5.22
CA ILE A 40 -9.68 -8.76 4.24
C ILE A 40 -10.41 -9.88 4.97
N LEU A 41 -9.78 -10.46 6.00
CA LEU A 41 -10.39 -11.50 6.82
C LEU A 41 -11.67 -11.01 7.51
N LYS A 42 -11.69 -9.76 8.00
CA LYS A 42 -12.89 -9.16 8.61
C LYS A 42 -14.02 -9.01 7.57
N SER A 43 -13.69 -8.64 6.34
CA SER A 43 -14.66 -8.45 5.25
C SER A 43 -15.28 -9.79 4.85
N GLU A 44 -14.45 -10.81 4.66
CA GLU A 44 -14.89 -12.17 4.34
C GLU A 44 -15.67 -12.80 5.50
N ALA A 45 -15.18 -12.66 6.73
CA ALA A 45 -15.88 -13.14 7.92
C ALA A 45 -17.19 -12.39 8.17
N LYS A 46 -17.30 -11.13 7.76
CA LYS A 46 -18.54 -10.35 7.84
C LYS A 46 -19.53 -10.82 6.78
N ALA A 47 -19.10 -11.05 5.54
CA ALA A 47 -19.94 -11.62 4.48
C ALA A 47 -20.56 -12.97 4.91
N MET A 48 -19.75 -13.89 5.45
CA MET A 48 -20.25 -15.16 6.00
C MET A 48 -21.24 -15.00 7.16
N LYS A 49 -21.13 -13.92 7.95
CA LYS A 49 -22.07 -13.63 9.05
C LYS A 49 -23.32 -12.90 8.58
N GLU A 50 -23.27 -12.23 7.45
CA GLU A 50 -24.30 -11.33 6.93
C GLU A 50 -25.20 -12.03 5.89
N ASP A 51 -24.82 -13.22 5.41
CA ASP A 51 -25.68 -14.16 4.64
C ASP A 51 -26.94 -14.63 5.41
N GLY A 52 -27.16 -14.16 6.65
CA GLY A 52 -28.39 -14.33 7.43
C GLY A 52 -29.29 -13.09 7.59
N THR A 53 -28.85 -11.87 7.23
CA THR A 53 -29.67 -10.63 7.16
C THR A 53 -28.82 -9.49 6.59
N ALA A 54 -29.28 -8.82 5.52
CA ALA A 54 -28.61 -7.66 4.90
C ALA A 54 -28.63 -6.39 5.81
N PRO A 55 -28.00 -5.22 5.49
CA PRO A 55 -26.91 -4.83 4.55
C PRO A 55 -25.79 -3.94 5.20
N ALA A 56 -24.76 -3.50 4.46
CA ALA A 56 -24.24 -2.10 4.50
C ALA A 56 -23.04 -1.84 3.56
N SER A 57 -23.28 -0.96 2.58
CA SER A 57 -22.27 -0.10 1.96
C SER A 57 -21.72 0.88 3.00
N ALA A 58 -20.41 0.91 3.25
CA ALA A 58 -19.75 2.07 3.84
C ALA A 58 -18.22 2.03 3.70
N ALA A 59 -17.71 3.08 3.04
CA ALA A 59 -16.41 3.70 3.20
C ALA A 59 -15.16 2.89 2.80
N GLN A 60 -14.63 3.24 1.63
CA GLN A 60 -13.19 3.19 1.37
C GLN A 60 -12.51 4.24 2.28
N PRO A 61 -11.68 3.87 3.26
CA PRO A 61 -10.65 4.76 3.76
C PRO A 61 -9.56 4.76 2.68
N GLN A 62 -9.60 5.79 1.84
CA GLN A 62 -8.43 6.28 1.15
C GLN A 62 -7.42 6.64 2.25
N SER A 63 -6.39 5.82 2.39
CA SER A 63 -5.25 6.10 3.27
C SER A 63 -4.00 5.79 2.46
N GLU A 64 -3.80 6.58 1.42
CA GLU A 64 -2.48 6.90 0.91
C GLU A 64 -1.91 8.02 1.79
N PRO A 65 -0.94 7.73 2.67
CA PRO A 65 0.13 8.66 2.88
C PRO A 65 1.14 8.42 1.76
N ALA A 66 1.13 9.34 0.80
CA ALA A 66 2.22 9.54 -0.13
C ALA A 66 3.57 9.53 0.63
N SER A 67 4.37 8.50 0.41
CA SER A 67 5.81 8.56 0.64
C SER A 67 6.48 7.51 -0.24
N ASP A 68 6.29 7.68 -1.55
CA ASP A 68 7.17 7.14 -2.57
C ASP A 68 7.27 8.16 -3.71
N ALA A 69 7.69 9.37 -3.34
CA ALA A 69 8.18 10.36 -4.26
C ALA A 69 9.67 10.52 -3.99
N THR A 70 10.48 9.82 -4.80
CA THR A 70 11.83 10.17 -5.30
C THR A 70 12.75 8.95 -5.30
N ALA A 71 12.54 7.99 -6.21
CA ALA A 71 13.62 7.11 -6.71
C ALA A 71 13.21 6.24 -7.93
N ALA A 72 12.42 6.72 -8.89
CA ALA A 72 12.29 6.01 -10.17
C ALA A 72 11.74 6.90 -11.29
N ARG A 73 12.38 8.06 -11.56
CA ARG A 73 12.27 8.71 -12.86
C ARG A 73 13.22 8.02 -13.85
N VAL A 74 12.83 6.83 -14.28
CA VAL A 74 13.48 6.01 -15.32
C VAL A 74 12.29 5.22 -15.89
N ILE A 75 11.61 5.55 -16.99
CA ILE A 75 12.03 5.98 -18.32
C ILE A 75 10.83 6.72 -18.96
N GLN A 76 11.00 7.96 -19.42
CA GLN A 76 10.08 8.59 -20.38
C GLN A 76 10.83 8.67 -21.71
N PHE A 77 10.62 7.70 -22.61
CA PHE A 77 10.88 7.91 -24.02
C PHE A 77 9.58 8.45 -24.64
N SER A 78 9.65 9.68 -25.13
CA SER A 78 8.56 10.35 -25.83
C SER A 78 8.32 9.64 -27.17
N PRO A 79 7.10 9.17 -27.48
CA PRO A 79 6.76 8.68 -28.81
C PRO A 79 6.73 9.88 -29.77
N GLY A 80 7.80 10.11 -30.53
CA GLY A 80 7.88 11.30 -31.39
C GLY A 80 9.12 11.48 -32.25
N ASP A 81 10.22 10.76 -32.02
CA ASP A 81 11.40 10.80 -32.92
C ASP A 81 11.24 9.79 -34.06
N ALA A 82 10.25 10.04 -34.93
CA ALA A 82 10.45 9.77 -36.34
C ALA A 82 11.46 10.80 -36.88
N ALA A 83 12.19 10.46 -37.94
CA ALA A 83 12.85 11.40 -38.86
C ALA A 83 14.36 11.68 -38.76
N SER A 84 15.20 10.73 -38.31
CA SER A 84 16.65 10.79 -38.63
C SER A 84 17.30 9.44 -38.97
N ALA A 85 16.57 8.54 -39.64
CA ALA A 85 17.16 7.39 -40.32
C ALA A 85 16.99 7.55 -41.84
N ARG A 86 17.98 8.16 -42.49
CA ARG A 86 18.26 8.08 -43.93
C ARG A 86 19.78 8.07 -44.07
N PRO A 87 20.44 7.32 -44.99
CA PRO A 87 19.95 6.57 -46.16
C PRO A 87 20.42 5.09 -46.22
N VAL A 88 19.68 4.22 -46.91
CA VAL A 88 20.28 3.19 -47.78
C VAL A 88 19.35 2.98 -48.97
N SER A 89 19.94 3.14 -50.15
CA SER A 89 19.33 3.04 -51.47
C SER A 89 19.05 1.60 -51.82
N GLU A 90 17.87 1.27 -52.37
CA GLU A 90 17.66 0.15 -53.29
C GLU A 90 16.21 0.19 -53.80
N ASP A 91 15.99 0.92 -54.90
CA ASP A 91 15.11 0.51 -56.02
C ASP A 91 15.26 1.56 -57.13
N SER A 92 16.42 1.54 -57.80
CA SER A 92 16.60 2.28 -59.05
C SER A 92 16.16 1.36 -60.18
N THR A 93 14.88 1.51 -60.51
CA THR A 93 14.31 1.19 -61.82
C THR A 93 15.22 1.72 -62.93
N VAL A 94 15.94 0.84 -63.64
CA VAL A 94 16.40 1.06 -65.02
C VAL A 94 16.50 -0.29 -65.75
N ARG A 95 15.40 -0.72 -66.37
CA ARG A 95 15.29 -1.10 -67.80
C ARG A 95 14.08 -2.01 -68.06
#